data_AF-A0A535YSD8-F1
#
_entry.id   AF-A0A535YSD8-F1
#
_cell.length_a   1.000
_cell.length_b   1.000
_cell.length_c   1.000
_cell.angle_alpha   90.00
_cell.angle_beta   90.00
_cell.angle_gamma   90.00
#
_symmetry.space_group_name_H-M   'P 1'
#
loop_
_entity.id
_entity.type
_entity.pdbx_description
1 polymer ?
#
loop_
_entity_poly.entity_id
_entity_poly.type
_entity_poly.pdbx_seq_one_letter_code
_entity_poly.pdbx_strand_id
1 'polypeptide(L)' 'MPDAKEVFSEIENRIKSKADKAAGLNATYQFDLSGESWTLKIADGAPTITPGAAQNPNTTMIASTEDWMNIA' A
#
# COMPACT_ATOMS: atom_id res chain seq x y z
N MET A 1 -7.87 9.16 14.54
CA MET A 1 -7.49 8.52 13.27
C MET A 1 -6.22 7.74 13.53
N PRO A 2 -6.10 6.50 13.03
CA PRO A 2 -4.83 5.77 13.06
C PRO A 2 -3.75 6.55 12.31
N ASP A 3 -2.50 6.35 12.71
CA ASP A 3 -1.35 6.91 11.98
C ASP A 3 -1.17 6.19 10.62
N ALA A 4 -0.62 6.86 9.61
CA ALA A 4 -0.45 6.29 8.28
C ALA A 4 0.32 4.96 8.32
N LYS A 5 1.36 4.88 9.17
CA LYS A 5 2.13 3.65 9.36
C LYS A 5 1.29 2.49 9.86
N GLU A 6 0.35 2.74 10.77
CA GLU A 6 -0.54 1.71 11.32
C GLU A 6 -1.48 1.19 10.23
N VAL A 7 -2.06 2.09 9.43
CA VAL A 7 -2.95 1.74 8.32
C VAL A 7 -2.22 0.89 7.28
N PHE A 8 -1.02 1.29 6.84
CA PHE A 8 -0.28 0.49 5.86
C PHE A 8 0.21 -0.84 6.43
N SER A 9 0.59 -0.90 7.71
CA SER A 9 0.91 -2.17 8.37
C SER A 9 -0.30 -3.11 8.40
N GLU A 10 -1.49 -2.57 8.65
CA GLU A 10 -2.74 -3.34 8.62
C GLU A 10 -3.10 -3.81 7.21
N ILE A 11 -2.90 -2.98 6.17
CA ILE A 11 -3.05 -3.39 4.77
C ILE A 11 -2.14 -4.61 4.47
N GLU A 12 -0.87 -4.53 4.87
CA GLU A 12 0.08 -5.63 4.69
C GLU A 12 -0.39 -6.91 5.39
N ASN A 13 -0.83 -6.80 6.65
CA ASN A 13 -1.33 -7.93 7.44
C ASN A 13 -2.59 -8.56 6.84
N ARG A 14 -3.53 -7.75 6.36
CA ARG A 14 -4.75 -8.24 5.70
C ARG A 14 -4.43 -9.05 4.45
N ILE A 15 -3.52 -8.56 3.61
CA ILE A 15 -3.08 -9.30 2.42
C ILE A 15 -2.37 -10.59 2.83
N LYS A 16 -1.44 -10.56 3.80
CA LYS A 16 -0.76 -11.75 4.32
C LYS A 16 -1.74 -12.81 4.85
N SER A 17 -2.78 -12.40 5.57
CA SER A 17 -3.80 -13.30 6.13
C SER A 17 -4.67 -13.99 5.07
N LYS A 18 -4.65 -13.49 3.83
CA LYS A 18 -5.44 -13.98 2.69
C LYS A 18 -4.58 -14.11 1.43
N ALA A 19 -3.33 -14.56 1.60
CA ALA A 19 -2.34 -14.62 0.52
C ALA A 19 -2.84 -15.44 -0.69
N ASP A 20 -3.68 -16.45 -0.47
CA ASP A 20 -4.33 -17.25 -1.52
C ASP A 20 -5.19 -16.40 -2.47
N LYS A 21 -5.80 -15.31 -1.97
CA LYS A 21 -6.61 -14.38 -2.77
C LYS A 21 -5.77 -13.43 -3.61
N ALA A 22 -4.51 -13.24 -3.24
CA ALA A 22 -3.56 -12.38 -3.94
C ALA A 22 -2.56 -13.17 -4.80
N ALA A 23 -2.62 -14.51 -4.78
CA ALA A 23 -1.75 -15.37 -5.59
C ALA A 23 -1.86 -15.01 -7.09
N GLY A 24 -0.72 -15.01 -7.78
CA GLY A 24 -0.59 -14.58 -9.18
C GLY A 24 -0.44 -13.07 -9.38
N LEU A 25 -0.75 -12.23 -8.37
CA LEU A 25 -0.59 -10.78 -8.48
C LEU A 25 0.88 -10.38 -8.30
N ASN A 26 1.41 -9.64 -9.28
CA ASN A 26 2.74 -9.05 -9.25
C ASN A 26 2.61 -7.56 -9.61
N ALA A 27 2.56 -6.70 -8.60
CA ALA A 27 2.29 -5.28 -8.79
C ALA A 27 2.96 -4.42 -7.71
N THR A 28 3.35 -3.21 -8.10
CA THR A 28 3.85 -2.16 -7.21
C THR A 28 2.90 -0.97 -7.27
N TYR A 29 2.24 -0.68 -6.16
CA TYR A 29 1.38 0.48 -5.98
C TYR A 29 2.13 1.55 -5.18
N GLN A 30 2.12 2.78 -5.68
CA GLN A 30 2.56 3.95 -4.93
C GLN A 30 1.33 4.71 -4.42
N PHE A 31 1.40 5.19 -3.18
CA PHE A 31 0.47 6.13 -2.59
C PHE A 31 1.22 7.45 -2.39
N ASP A 32 0.80 8.49 -3.08
CA ASP A 32 1.29 9.86 -2.92
C ASP A 32 0.22 10.66 -2.17
N LEU A 33 0.44 10.87 -0.87
CA LEU A 33 -0.57 11.34 0.07
C LEU A 33 -0.36 12.79 0.55
N SER A 34 0.13 13.68 -0.31
CA SER A 34 0.30 15.11 0.03
C SER A 34 1.16 15.34 1.29
N GLY A 35 2.45 14.99 1.22
CA GLY A 35 3.43 15.22 2.29
C GLY A 35 4.17 13.95 2.71
N GLU A 36 3.64 12.79 2.35
CA GLU A 36 4.28 11.50 2.51
C GLU A 36 3.98 10.60 1.30
N SER A 37 4.85 9.63 1.07
CA SER A 37 4.61 8.59 0.07
C SER A 37 4.84 7.22 0.67
N TRP A 38 4.08 6.25 0.18
CA TRP A 38 4.19 4.85 0.57
C TRP A 38 4.17 3.94 -0.64
N THR A 39 4.87 2.82 -0.54
CA THR A 39 4.91 1.79 -1.60
C THR A 39 4.39 0.47 -1.05
N LEU A 40 3.40 -0.10 -1.74
CA LEU A 40 2.98 -1.50 -1.58
C LEU A 40 3.47 -2.30 -2.77
N LYS A 41 4.41 -3.21 -2.53
CA LYS A 41 4.80 -4.23 -3.51
C LYS A 41 4.13 -5.54 -3.17
N ILE A 42 3.50 -6.17 -4.16
CA ILE A 42 2.98 -7.53 -4.08
C ILE A 42 3.75 -8.37 -5.09
N ALA A 43 4.39 -9.44 -4.61
CA ALA A 43 5.10 -10.41 -5.43
C ALA A 43 4.48 -11.80 -5.22
N ASP A 44 3.74 -12.27 -6.22
CA ASP A 44 2.94 -13.50 -6.17
C ASP A 44 2.11 -13.63 -4.88
N GLY A 45 1.37 -12.58 -4.55
CA GLY A 45 0.54 -12.53 -3.35
C GLY A 45 1.27 -12.24 -2.04
N ALA A 46 2.60 -12.12 -2.04
CA ALA A 46 3.38 -11.69 -0.87
C ALA A 46 3.53 -10.16 -0.84
N PRO A 47 2.91 -9.45 0.12
CA PRO A 47 3.00 -7.99 0.20
C PRO A 47 4.25 -7.54 0.96
N THR A 48 4.72 -6.33 0.66
CA THR A 48 5.71 -5.58 1.42
C THR A 48 5.37 -4.10 1.35
N ILE A 49 5.34 -3.44 2.50
CA ILE A 49 5.15 -2.00 2.62
C ILE A 49 6.49 -1.33 2.91
N THR A 50 6.78 -0.24 2.21
CA THR A 50 7.93 0.62 2.51
C THR A 50 7.53 2.10 2.46
N PRO A 51 8.04 2.95 3.38
CA PRO A 51 7.94 4.39 3.23
C PRO A 51 8.68 4.86 1.97
N GLY A 52 8.17 5.91 1.33
CA GLY A 52 8.75 6.52 0.13
C GLY A 52 8.08 6.11 -1.18
N ALA A 53 8.42 6.86 -2.23
CA ALA A 53 7.96 6.65 -3.60
C ALA A 53 8.64 5.42 -4.24
N ALA A 54 7.89 4.74 -5.11
CA ALA A 54 8.42 3.63 -5.89
C ALA A 54 9.18 4.17 -7.11
N GLN A 55 10.25 3.49 -7.52
CA GLN A 55 11.00 3.91 -8.71
C GLN A 55 10.20 3.71 -10.01
N ASN A 56 9.46 2.60 -10.12
CA ASN A 56 8.67 2.22 -11.29
C ASN A 56 7.33 1.60 -10.83
N PRO A 57 6.39 2.39 -10.30
CA PRO A 57 5.09 1.86 -9.88
C PRO A 57 4.27 1.40 -11.09
N ASN A 58 3.52 0.31 -10.92
CA ASN A 58 2.48 -0.08 -11.88
C ASN A 58 1.29 0.90 -11.83
N THR A 59 1.03 1.47 -10.65
CA THR A 59 -0.07 2.41 -10.42
C THR A 59 0.31 3.37 -9.29
N THR A 60 -0.01 4.64 -9.47
CA THR A 60 0.14 5.67 -8.43
C THR A 60 -1.24 6.19 -8.05
N MET A 61 -1.57 6.13 -6.76
CA MET A 61 -2.77 6.73 -6.18
C MET A 61 -2.38 8.07 -5.57
N ILE A 62 -3.13 9.12 -5.91
CA ILE A 62 -2.87 10.49 -5.46
C ILE A 62 -4.09 10.96 -4.66
N ALA A 63 -3.87 11.36 -3.41
CA ALA A 63 -4.92 11.85 -2.52
C ALA A 63 -4.31 12.77 -1.44
N SER A 64 -5.17 13.44 -0.66
CA SER A 64 -4.73 13.93 0.65
C SER A 64 -4.60 12.75 1.62
N THR A 65 -3.75 12.86 2.65
CA THR A 65 -3.72 11.86 3.73
C THR A 65 -5.11 11.68 4.34
N GLU A 66 -5.85 12.76 4.56
CA GLU A 66 -7.20 12.72 5.15
C GLU A 66 -8.17 11.89 4.30
N ASP A 67 -8.25 12.14 2.99
CA ASP A 67 -9.13 11.39 2.09
C ASP A 67 -8.77 9.91 2.06
N TRP A 68 -7.48 9.59 2.05
CA TRP A 68 -7.03 8.21 2.07
C TRP A 68 -7.40 7.49 3.38
N MET A 69 -7.23 8.16 4.52
CA MET A 69 -7.60 7.58 5.83
C MET A 69 -9.10 7.37 5.99
N ASN A 70 -9.94 8.05 5.21
CA ASN A 70 -11.38 7.80 5.18
C ASN A 70 -11.77 6.59 4.29
N ILE A 71 -10.88 6.15 3.40
CA ILE A 71 -11.12 5.02 2.47
C ILE A 71 -10.58 3.69 3.02
N ALA A 72 -9.40 3.71 3.66
CA ALA A 72 -8.63 2.53 4.06
C ALA A 72 -9.20 1.80 5.29
#